data_AF-A0A3D3GYC9-F1
#
_entry.id   AF-A0A3D3GYC9-F1
#
_cell.length_a   1.000
_cell.length_b   1.000
_cell.length_c   1.000
_cell.angle_alpha   90.00
_cell.angle_beta   90.00
_cell.angle_gamma   90.00
#
_symmetry.space_group_name_H-M   'P 1'
#
loop_
_entity.id
_entity.type
_entity.pdbx_description
1 polymer ?
#
loop_
_entity_poly.entity_id
_entity_poly.type
_entity_poly.pdbx_seq_one_letter_code
_entity_poly.pdbx_strand_id
1 'polypeptide(L)'
;PPEVLTSVSGIDDAEQLADTMAAHMPLKLADKQKVLEIIDVNLRLEHLMALMEGEIDLLQVEKKIRTRVKKQMEKSQRDYYLNEQMKAIQKELNEGDESPDELEKMAKRIEEAQMPSEAKEKTLGELQKLKMMSPMSAEATVV
;
A
#
# COMPACT_ATOMS: atom_id res chain seq x y z
N PRO A 1 -4.19 -26.17 -12.44
CA PRO A 1 -5.58 -26.26 -12.96
C PRO A 1 -6.34 -27.35 -12.20
N PRO A 2 -7.64 -27.19 -11.92
CA PRO A 2 -8.43 -28.22 -11.22
C PRO A 2 -8.42 -29.57 -11.95
N GLU A 3 -8.25 -29.56 -13.27
CA GLU A 3 -8.11 -30.75 -14.13
C GLU A 3 -6.87 -31.60 -13.76
N VAL A 4 -5.79 -30.98 -13.28
CA VAL A 4 -4.57 -31.70 -12.87
C VAL A 4 -4.77 -32.43 -11.53
N LEU A 5 -5.60 -31.89 -10.63
CA LEU A 5 -5.90 -32.54 -9.35
C LEU A 5 -6.67 -33.84 -9.54
N THR A 6 -7.63 -33.87 -10.47
CA THR A 6 -8.37 -35.08 -10.82
C THR A 6 -7.48 -36.13 -11.48
N SER A 7 -6.55 -35.71 -12.35
CA SER A 7 -5.62 -36.63 -13.01
C SER A 7 -4.61 -37.23 -12.04
N VAL A 8 -4.11 -36.46 -11.08
CA VAL A 8 -3.14 -36.94 -10.08
C VAL A 8 -3.79 -37.83 -9.03
N SER A 9 -5.04 -37.55 -8.64
CA SER A 9 -5.75 -38.33 -7.59
C SER A 9 -6.14 -39.75 -8.01
N GLY A 10 -6.12 -40.05 -9.32
CA GLY A 10 -6.44 -41.37 -9.87
C GLY A 10 -5.22 -42.22 -10.23
N ILE A 11 -4.01 -41.76 -9.91
CA ILE A 11 -2.77 -42.50 -10.20
C ILE A 11 -2.41 -43.37 -9.00
N ASP A 12 -2.49 -44.69 -9.18
CA ASP A 12 -2.04 -45.68 -8.19
C ASP A 12 -0.56 -46.06 -8.34
N ASP A 13 0.02 -45.81 -9.51
CA ASP A 13 1.42 -46.13 -9.81
C ASP A 13 2.36 -45.00 -9.36
N ALA A 14 3.32 -45.34 -8.48
CA ALA A 14 4.22 -44.38 -7.89
C ALA A 14 5.21 -43.76 -8.91
N GLU A 15 5.56 -44.48 -9.98
CA GLU A 15 6.45 -43.94 -11.02
C GLU A 15 5.71 -42.90 -11.85
N GLN A 16 4.50 -43.24 -12.28
CA GLN A 16 3.62 -42.36 -13.04
C GLN A 16 3.26 -41.11 -12.24
N LEU A 17 3.06 -41.25 -10.92
CA LEU A 17 2.81 -40.13 -10.03
C LEU A 17 4.00 -39.17 -9.99
N ALA A 18 5.22 -39.68 -9.78
CA ALA A 18 6.44 -38.88 -9.75
C ALA A 18 6.66 -38.12 -11.06
N ASP A 19 6.50 -38.79 -12.21
CA ASP A 19 6.67 -38.18 -13.53
C ASP A 19 5.61 -37.11 -13.81
N THR A 20 4.36 -37.37 -13.44
CA THR A 20 3.24 -36.42 -13.59
C THR A 20 3.45 -35.18 -12.71
N MET A 21 3.91 -35.37 -11.48
CA MET A 21 4.27 -34.26 -10.57
C MET A 21 5.41 -33.41 -11.16
N ALA A 22 6.48 -34.05 -11.63
CA ALA A 22 7.62 -33.35 -12.22
C ALA A 22 7.27 -32.58 -13.51
N ALA A 23 6.32 -33.08 -14.30
CA ALA A 23 5.83 -32.42 -15.51
C ALA A 23 5.04 -31.13 -15.22
N HIS A 24 4.26 -31.12 -14.13
CA HIS A 24 3.40 -30.00 -13.76
C HIS A 24 4.03 -28.98 -12.80
N MET A 25 5.15 -29.31 -12.17
CA MET A 25 5.88 -28.34 -11.35
C MET A 25 6.74 -27.38 -12.20
N PRO A 26 6.86 -26.10 -11.82
CA PRO A 26 7.69 -25.11 -12.50
C PRO A 26 9.18 -25.29 -12.18
N LEU A 27 9.72 -26.49 -12.37
CA LEU A 27 11.12 -26.81 -12.08
C LEU A 27 12.07 -26.26 -13.15
N LYS A 28 13.26 -25.85 -12.71
CA LYS A 28 14.37 -25.52 -13.62
C LYS A 28 14.84 -26.76 -14.35
N LEU A 29 15.42 -26.59 -15.54
CA LEU A 29 15.93 -27.70 -16.36
C LEU A 29 16.90 -28.60 -15.59
N ALA A 30 17.81 -28.02 -14.82
CA ALA A 30 18.76 -28.76 -14.01
C ALA A 30 18.09 -29.67 -12.98
N ASP A 31 16.99 -29.23 -12.37
CA ASP A 31 16.27 -30.00 -11.36
C ASP A 31 15.38 -31.06 -12.03
N LYS A 32 14.81 -30.78 -13.21
CA LYS A 32 14.13 -31.81 -14.02
C LYS A 32 15.08 -32.95 -14.43
N GLN A 33 16.32 -32.62 -14.80
CA GLN A 33 17.33 -33.61 -15.15
C GLN A 33 17.72 -34.46 -13.92
N LYS A 34 17.92 -33.85 -12.74
CA LYS A 34 18.18 -34.60 -11.51
C LYS A 34 17.06 -35.57 -11.17
N VAL A 35 15.80 -35.14 -11.29
CA VAL A 35 14.64 -36.00 -11.06
C VAL A 35 14.64 -37.21 -12.01
N LEU A 36 15.02 -37.00 -13.28
CA LEU A 36 15.11 -38.07 -14.28
C LEU A 36 16.26 -39.07 -13.98
N GLU A 37 17.33 -38.61 -13.35
CA GLU A 37 18.49 -39.43 -12.99
C GLU A 37 18.25 -40.30 -11.74
N ILE A 38 17.25 -39.97 -10.92
CA ILE A 38 16.89 -40.76 -9.73
C ILE A 38 16.03 -41.95 -10.17
N ILE A 39 16.65 -43.13 -10.18
CA ILE A 39 16.00 -44.40 -10.58
C ILE A 39 15.04 -44.91 -9.48
N ASP A 40 15.42 -44.75 -8.20
CA ASP A 40 14.58 -45.18 -7.09
C ASP A 40 13.39 -44.24 -6.92
N VAL A 41 12.18 -44.78 -7.08
CA VAL A 41 10.93 -44.03 -7.06
C VAL A 41 10.67 -43.37 -5.70
N ASN A 42 11.04 -44.01 -4.59
CA ASN A 42 10.84 -43.43 -3.27
C ASN A 42 11.76 -42.22 -3.09
N LEU A 43 13.04 -42.35 -3.46
CA LEU A 43 13.99 -41.22 -3.41
C LEU A 43 13.56 -40.09 -4.34
N ARG A 44 13.00 -40.43 -5.51
CA ARG A 44 12.50 -39.46 -6.48
C ARG A 44 11.30 -38.68 -5.93
N LEU A 45 10.35 -39.37 -5.30
CA LEU A 45 9.20 -38.76 -4.65
C LEU A 45 9.62 -37.87 -3.46
N GLU A 46 10.53 -38.33 -2.61
CA GLU A 46 11.08 -37.51 -1.51
C GLU A 46 11.75 -36.24 -2.04
N HIS A 47 12.52 -36.35 -3.13
CA HIS A 47 13.16 -35.20 -3.76
C HIS A 47 12.13 -34.21 -4.32
N LEU A 48 11.10 -34.71 -5.02
CA LEU A 48 10.00 -33.89 -5.54
C LEU A 48 9.21 -33.21 -4.43
N MET A 49 8.96 -33.90 -3.31
CA MET A 49 8.31 -33.30 -2.14
C MET A 49 9.13 -32.16 -1.55
N ALA A 50 10.45 -32.32 -1.41
CA ALA A 50 11.31 -31.24 -0.92
C ALA A 50 11.32 -30.01 -1.85
N LEU A 51 11.32 -30.23 -3.16
CA LEU A 51 11.20 -29.13 -4.14
C LEU A 51 9.84 -28.43 -4.04
N MET A 52 8.77 -29.21 -3.83
CA MET A 52 7.41 -28.69 -3.69
C MET A 52 7.24 -27.85 -2.42
N GLU A 53 7.83 -28.26 -1.29
CA GLU A 53 7.81 -27.51 -0.03
C GLU A 53 8.40 -26.10 -0.22
N GLY A 54 9.56 -26.01 -0.89
CA GLY A 54 10.19 -24.73 -1.19
C GLY A 54 9.35 -23.83 -2.10
N GLU A 55 8.65 -24.41 -3.07
CA GLU A 55 7.75 -23.68 -3.96
C GLU A 55 6.50 -23.17 -3.22
N ILE A 56 5.97 -23.98 -2.29
CA ILE A 56 4.85 -23.58 -1.42
C ILE A 56 5.25 -22.37 -0.57
N ASP A 57 6.44 -22.41 0.05
CA ASP A 57 6.94 -21.32 0.87
C ASP A 57 7.09 -20.02 0.06
N LEU A 58 7.66 -20.11 -1.15
CA LEU A 58 7.77 -18.97 -2.06
C LEU A 58 6.39 -18.38 -2.38
N LEU A 59 5.43 -19.21 -2.79
CA LEU A 59 4.06 -18.80 -3.12
C LEU A 59 3.35 -18.17 -1.92
N GLN A 60 3.58 -18.67 -0.70
CA GLN A 60 3.03 -18.08 0.52
C GLN A 60 3.59 -16.68 0.78
N VAL A 61 4.90 -16.49 0.59
CA VAL A 61 5.55 -15.18 0.73
C VAL A 61 5.00 -14.20 -0.32
N GLU A 62 4.91 -14.61 -1.58
CA GLU A 62 4.33 -13.79 -2.65
C GLU A 62 2.87 -13.40 -2.35
N LYS A 63 2.06 -14.34 -1.86
CA LYS A 63 0.67 -14.07 -1.46
C LYS A 63 0.59 -13.07 -0.31
N LYS A 64 1.48 -13.15 0.68
CA LYS A 64 1.55 -12.18 1.79
C LYS A 64 1.91 -10.78 1.25
N ILE A 65 2.90 -10.69 0.36
CA ILE A 65 3.31 -9.43 -0.27
C ILE A 65 2.16 -8.83 -1.07
N ARG A 66 1.53 -9.62 -1.97
CA ARG A 66 0.40 -9.18 -2.79
C ARG A 66 -0.76 -8.66 -1.94
N THR A 67 -1.06 -9.34 -0.84
CA THR A 67 -2.11 -8.92 0.11
C THR A 67 -1.76 -7.59 0.77
N ARG A 68 -0.51 -7.40 1.18
CA ARG A 68 -0.03 -6.16 1.82
C ARG A 68 -0.09 -4.98 0.84
N VAL A 69 0.38 -5.18 -0.38
CA VAL A 69 0.34 -4.17 -1.45
C VAL A 69 -1.11 -3.78 -1.76
N LYS A 70 -2.02 -4.76 -1.89
CA LYS A 70 -3.44 -4.49 -2.14
C LYS A 70 -4.05 -3.61 -1.03
N LYS A 71 -3.84 -3.97 0.24
CA LYS A 71 -4.33 -3.18 1.39
C LYS A 71 -3.77 -1.76 1.41
N GLN A 72 -2.49 -1.60 1.12
CA GLN A 72 -1.85 -0.29 1.07
C GLN A 72 -2.42 0.57 -0.06
N MET A 73 -2.63 -0.02 -1.24
CA MET A 73 -3.20 0.67 -2.40
C MET A 73 -4.64 1.13 -2.14
N GLU A 74 -5.48 0.27 -1.56
CA GLU A 74 -6.85 0.61 -1.16
C GLU A 74 -6.89 1.75 -0.13
N LYS A 75 -5.94 1.77 0.82
CA LYS A 75 -5.81 2.87 1.79
C LYS A 75 -5.42 4.17 1.09
N SER A 76 -4.37 4.17 0.27
CA SER A 76 -3.93 5.36 -0.45
C SER A 76 -5.00 5.93 -1.37
N GLN A 77 -5.76 5.08 -2.06
CA GLN A 77 -6.85 5.52 -2.92
C GLN A 77 -8.00 6.15 -2.11
N ARG A 78 -8.33 5.55 -0.96
CA ARG A 78 -9.33 6.11 -0.04
C ARG A 78 -8.88 7.48 0.50
N ASP A 79 -7.65 7.58 0.98
CA ASP A 79 -7.10 8.82 1.54
C ASP A 79 -7.05 9.92 0.47
N TYR A 80 -6.65 9.59 -0.76
CA TYR A 80 -6.68 10.51 -1.89
C TYR A 80 -8.11 11.01 -2.18
N TYR A 81 -9.07 10.09 -2.28
CA TYR A 81 -10.47 10.41 -2.57
C TYR A 81 -11.08 11.32 -1.48
N LEU A 82 -10.85 10.99 -0.21
CA LEU A 82 -11.33 11.78 0.92
C LEU A 82 -10.71 13.18 0.96
N ASN A 83 -9.41 13.30 0.64
CA ASN A 83 -8.76 14.61 0.56
C ASN A 83 -9.33 15.48 -0.57
N GLU A 84 -9.60 14.91 -1.74
CA GLU A 84 -10.26 15.64 -2.82
C GLU A 84 -11.70 16.04 -2.45
N GLN A 85 -12.44 15.17 -1.76
CA GLN A 85 -13.75 15.54 -1.21
C GLN A 85 -13.66 16.69 -0.22
N MET A 86 -12.69 16.66 0.71
CA MET A 86 -12.50 17.74 1.69
C MET A 86 -12.15 19.07 1.02
N LYS A 87 -11.30 19.06 -0.02
CA LYS A 87 -11.00 20.28 -0.80
C LYS A 87 -12.23 20.82 -1.51
N ALA A 88 -13.04 19.94 -2.11
CA ALA A 88 -14.29 20.34 -2.74
C ALA A 88 -15.26 20.96 -1.72
N ILE A 89 -15.43 20.34 -0.55
CA ILE A 89 -16.27 20.87 0.55
C ILE A 89 -15.76 22.23 1.02
N GLN A 90 -14.46 22.39 1.25
CA GLN A 90 -13.86 23.67 1.64
C GLN A 90 -14.11 24.76 0.59
N LYS A 91 -14.04 24.40 -0.69
CA LYS A 91 -14.32 25.31 -1.79
C LYS A 91 -15.79 25.74 -1.81
N GLU A 92 -16.73 24.79 -1.69
CA GLU A 92 -18.17 25.07 -1.63
C GLU A 92 -18.56 25.90 -0.40
N LEU A 93 -17.97 25.62 0.77
CA LEU A 93 -18.18 26.41 1.98
C LEU A 93 -17.62 27.84 1.85
N ASN A 94 -16.45 28.01 1.22
CA ASN A 94 -15.84 29.32 1.00
C ASN A 94 -16.50 30.10 -0.16
N GLU A 95 -17.15 29.44 -1.12
CA GLU A 95 -17.99 30.11 -2.14
C GLU A 95 -19.28 30.69 -1.52
N GLY A 96 -19.69 30.20 -0.34
CA GLY A 96 -20.79 30.77 0.46
C GLY A 96 -20.37 31.88 1.42
N ASP A 97 -19.07 32.04 1.70
CA ASP A 97 -18.54 33.03 2.63
C ASP A 97 -17.60 33.98 1.89
N GLU A 98 -18.17 35.07 1.37
CA GLU A 98 -17.48 36.16 0.66
C GLU A 98 -16.57 36.99 1.59
N SER A 99 -16.05 36.38 2.65
CA SER A 99 -15.03 36.93 3.53
C SER A 99 -13.67 36.43 3.07
N PRO A 100 -12.83 37.28 2.45
CA PRO A 100 -11.42 36.98 2.29
C PRO A 100 -10.88 36.54 3.65
N ASP A 101 -10.21 35.38 3.67
CA ASP A 101 -9.54 34.80 4.82
C ASP A 101 -9.04 35.94 5.71
N GLU A 102 -9.61 36.15 6.89
CA GLU A 102 -9.27 37.33 7.71
C GLU A 102 -7.76 37.41 7.96
N LEU A 103 -7.09 36.25 7.89
CA LEU A 103 -5.65 36.08 7.89
C LEU A 103 -4.95 36.75 6.70
N GLU A 104 -5.50 36.69 5.48
CA GLU A 104 -5.00 37.42 4.31
C GLU A 104 -5.19 38.92 4.44
N LYS A 105 -6.33 39.37 5.00
CA LYS A 105 -6.54 40.80 5.29
C LYS A 105 -5.55 41.29 6.35
N MET A 106 -5.32 40.51 7.40
CA MET A 106 -4.33 40.81 8.44
C MET A 106 -2.91 40.84 7.87
N ALA A 107 -2.55 39.89 7.00
CA ALA A 107 -1.24 39.88 6.33
C ALA A 107 -1.00 41.15 5.51
N LYS A 108 -1.99 41.58 4.72
CA LYS A 108 -1.91 42.83 3.95
C LYS A 108 -1.77 44.06 4.84
N ARG A 109 -2.53 44.15 5.94
CA ARG A 109 -2.41 45.25 6.90
C ARG A 109 -1.03 45.30 7.58
N ILE A 110 -0.42 44.14 7.85
CA ILE A 110 0.94 44.07 8.40
C ILE A 110 1.97 44.59 7.39
N GLU A 111 1.79 44.31 6.10
CA GLU A 111 2.67 44.85 5.05
C GLU A 111 2.48 46.35 4.83
N GLU A 112 1.24 46.83 4.84
CA GLU A 112 0.90 48.24 4.66
C GLU A 112 1.30 49.13 5.86
N ALA A 113 1.40 48.56 7.06
CA ALA A 113 1.75 49.28 8.28
C ALA A 113 3.21 49.78 8.34
N GLN A 114 4.06 49.43 7.36
CA GLN A 114 5.47 49.86 7.25
C GLN A 114 6.25 49.78 8.57
N MET A 115 6.11 48.67 9.28
CA MET A 115 6.73 48.49 10.59
C MET A 115 8.26 48.33 10.49
N PRO A 116 9.02 48.71 11.53
CA PRO A 116 10.44 48.34 11.67
C PRO A 116 10.64 46.82 11.58
N SER A 117 11.79 46.37 11.07
CA SER A 117 12.09 44.96 10.79
C SER A 117 11.82 44.03 11.98
N GLU A 118 12.22 44.42 13.17
CA GLU A 118 12.03 43.65 14.41
C GLU A 118 10.54 43.49 14.79
N ALA A 119 9.73 44.53 14.55
CA ALA A 119 8.30 44.50 14.83
C ALA A 119 7.53 43.67 13.79
N LYS A 120 7.92 43.77 12.51
CA LYS A 120 7.35 43.00 11.41
C LYS A 120 7.59 41.50 11.57
N GLU A 121 8.80 41.12 11.98
CA GLU A 121 9.15 39.71 12.19
C GLU A 121 8.36 39.08 13.35
N LYS A 122 8.18 39.80 14.46
CA LYS A 122 7.34 39.35 15.58
C LYS A 122 5.86 39.22 15.19
N THR A 123 5.31 40.19 14.46
CA THR A 123 3.90 40.15 14.03
C THR A 123 3.64 39.04 13.01
N LEU A 124 4.57 38.79 12.08
CA LEU A 124 4.47 37.64 11.17
C LEU A 124 4.55 36.30 11.92
N GLY A 125 5.40 36.20 12.94
CA GLY A 125 5.48 35.01 13.80
C GLY A 125 4.17 34.72 14.53
N GLU A 126 3.51 35.75 15.07
CA GLU A 126 2.20 35.61 15.72
C GLU A 126 1.08 35.30 14.70
N LEU A 127 1.10 35.92 13.51
CA LEU A 127 0.17 35.58 12.42
C LEU A 127 0.31 34.11 12.00
N GLN A 128 1.54 33.59 11.95
CA GLN A 128 1.81 32.20 11.60
C GLN A 128 1.33 31.23 12.69
N LYS A 129 1.43 31.59 13.97
CA LYS A 129 0.81 30.84 15.07
C LYS A 129 -0.71 30.84 14.97
N LEU A 130 -1.31 31.99 14.67
CA LEU A 130 -2.75 32.15 14.48
C LEU A 130 -3.26 31.26 13.32
N LYS A 131 -2.49 31.19 12.22
CA LYS A 131 -2.80 30.31 11.07
C LYS A 131 -2.69 28.81 11.38
N MET A 132 -1.92 28.44 12.39
CA MET A 132 -1.79 27.05 12.86
C MET A 132 -2.82 26.68 13.94
N MET A 133 -3.52 27.66 14.52
CA MET A 133 -4.64 27.40 15.42
C MET A 133 -5.88 27.06 14.59
N SER A 134 -6.48 25.89 14.84
CA SER A 134 -7.65 25.43 14.11
C SER A 134 -8.86 26.35 14.35
N PRO A 135 -9.65 26.68 13.31
CA PRO A 135 -10.85 27.53 13.42
C PRO A 135 -11.99 26.93 14.28
N MET A 136 -11.83 25.72 14.80
CA MET A 136 -12.75 25.08 15.76
C MET A 136 -12.31 25.19 17.23
N SER A 137 -11.41 26.12 17.58
CA SER A 137 -11.08 26.38 19.00
C SER A 137 -11.93 27.52 19.57
N ALA A 138 -12.71 27.22 20.59
CA ALA A 138 -13.68 28.10 21.26
C ALA A 138 -13.07 29.29 22.06
N GLU A 139 -11.86 29.73 21.73
CA GLU A 139 -11.16 30.81 22.44
C GLU A 139 -11.11 32.14 21.64
N ALA A 140 -11.58 32.16 20.39
CA ALA A 140 -11.60 33.37 19.56
C ALA A 140 -12.73 34.37 19.88
N THR A 141 -13.69 34.01 20.75
CA THR A 141 -14.85 34.87 21.05
C THR A 141 -14.65 35.80 22.25
N VAL A 142 -13.53 35.70 22.98
CA VAL A 142 -13.28 36.52 24.19
C VAL A 142 -11.84 37.05 24.23
N VAL A 143 -11.52 38.04 23.39
CA VAL A 143 -10.57 39.13 23.71
C VAL A 143 -11.07 40.41 23.04
#